data_AF-A0A1I3FKQ5-F1
#
_entry.id   AF-A0A1I3FKQ5-F1
#
_cell.length_a   1.000
_cell.length_b   1.000
_cell.length_c   1.000
_cell.angle_alpha   90.00
_cell.angle_beta   90.00
_cell.angle_gamma   90.00
#
_symmetry.space_group_name_H-M   'P 1'
#
loop_
_entity.id
_entity.type
_entity.pdbx_description
1 polymer ?
#
loop_
_entity_poly.entity_id
_entity_poly.type
_entity_poly.pdbx_seq_one_letter_code
_entity_poly.pdbx_strand_id
1 'polypeptide(L)'
;MPVTFEGKVISCGRQEGKLFWLPDPPVRVAVLKTEFVDAEVIHFKTVLSAAKEKLEKWYAMAVKEFGEKAADIFDMQLSILYDECSLTDSVVELIDTEHMSAEKAIEYQFGCFVQLLRTVGDKGGRERADAAEELKQLLLSLALGIHRQRICPREDTILILQSLSAADMVSMDCRYIAGIGVLAGVTEEPLAFMAKQRKIPLVSELRDCRGRLYHGRNAVLDADAGLLLVRETKGGKECAEKIKKQV
;
A
#
# COMPACT_ATOMS: atom_id res chain seq x y z
N MET A 1 4.60 3.41 -31.64
CA MET A 1 5.57 2.48 -31.00
C MET A 1 5.03 2.15 -29.62
N PRO A 2 5.18 0.91 -29.12
CA PRO A 2 4.80 0.61 -27.73
C PRO A 2 5.64 1.46 -26.78
N VAL A 3 5.03 1.92 -25.69
CA VAL A 3 5.76 2.60 -24.62
C VAL A 3 6.24 1.53 -23.66
N THR A 4 7.54 1.52 -23.38
CA THR A 4 8.16 0.57 -22.46
C THR A 4 8.52 1.30 -21.17
N PHE A 5 8.23 0.67 -20.04
CA PHE A 5 8.67 1.11 -18.72
C PHE A 5 9.48 0.01 -18.06
N GLU A 6 10.53 0.40 -17.36
CA GLU A 6 11.43 -0.50 -16.65
C GLU A 6 11.18 -0.38 -15.14
N GLY A 7 11.32 -1.51 -14.45
CA GLY A 7 11.21 -1.59 -13.01
C GLY A 7 11.99 -2.78 -12.44
N LYS A 8 11.88 -2.96 -11.14
CA LYS A 8 12.51 -4.04 -10.39
C LYS A 8 11.60 -5.27 -10.34
N VAL A 9 12.16 -6.45 -10.59
CA VAL A 9 11.42 -7.71 -10.56
C VAL A 9 11.21 -8.17 -9.12
N ILE A 10 9.95 -8.42 -8.74
CA ILE A 10 9.59 -8.99 -7.44
C ILE A 10 9.08 -10.43 -7.60
N SER A 11 8.22 -10.67 -8.60
CA SER A 11 7.71 -11.99 -8.94
C SER A 11 7.73 -12.19 -10.45
N CYS A 12 8.31 -13.30 -10.89
CA CYS A 12 8.53 -13.65 -12.29
C CYS A 12 7.22 -13.97 -13.03
N GLY A 13 7.31 -14.01 -14.36
CA GLY A 13 6.22 -14.38 -15.26
C GLY A 13 5.84 -13.27 -16.23
N ARG A 14 5.12 -13.66 -17.28
CA ARG A 14 4.70 -12.78 -18.35
C ARG A 14 3.22 -12.92 -18.61
N GLN A 15 2.50 -11.80 -18.57
CA GLN A 15 1.04 -11.77 -18.75
C GLN A 15 0.60 -10.58 -19.58
N GLU A 16 -0.50 -10.72 -20.30
CA GLU A 16 -1.16 -9.66 -21.08
C GLU A 16 -2.51 -9.34 -20.44
N GLY A 17 -2.90 -8.07 -20.48
CA GLY A 17 -4.21 -7.67 -19.97
C GLY A 17 -4.54 -6.21 -20.23
N LYS A 18 -5.69 -5.79 -19.73
CA LYS A 18 -6.11 -4.40 -19.75
C LYS A 18 -5.40 -3.62 -18.65
N LEU A 19 -4.82 -2.49 -19.02
CA LEU A 19 -4.16 -1.61 -18.09
C LEU A 19 -5.20 -0.90 -17.23
N PHE A 20 -5.04 -0.98 -15.91
CA PHE A 20 -5.83 -0.20 -14.97
C PHE A 20 -4.90 0.50 -13.98
N TRP A 21 -4.92 1.83 -13.97
CA TRP A 21 -4.06 2.64 -13.11
C TRP A 21 -4.84 3.15 -11.90
N LEU A 22 -4.46 2.78 -10.68
CA LEU A 22 -5.09 3.33 -9.48
C LEU A 22 -4.15 4.35 -8.81
N PRO A 23 -4.41 5.66 -8.96
CA PRO A 23 -3.70 6.65 -8.18
C PRO A 23 -4.14 6.57 -6.72
N ASP A 24 -3.18 6.63 -5.80
CA ASP A 24 -3.49 6.82 -4.38
C ASP A 24 -4.05 8.24 -4.15
N PRO A 25 -5.10 8.39 -3.33
CA PRO A 25 -5.49 9.72 -2.87
C PRO A 25 -4.32 10.31 -2.07
N PRO A 26 -3.99 11.60 -2.26
CA PRO A 26 -2.90 12.23 -1.51
C PRO A 26 -3.27 12.24 -0.02
N VAL A 27 -2.52 11.51 0.80
CA VAL A 27 -2.60 11.62 2.25
C VAL A 27 -1.91 12.93 2.63
N ARG A 28 -2.67 13.89 3.16
CA ARG A 28 -2.15 15.15 3.68
C ARG A 28 -2.54 15.29 5.13
N VAL A 29 -1.59 15.09 6.02
CA VAL A 29 -1.75 15.41 7.44
C VAL A 29 -1.65 16.92 7.58
N ALA A 30 -2.77 17.56 7.91
CA ALA A 30 -2.78 18.99 8.20
C ALA A 30 -2.07 19.22 9.54
N VAL A 31 -1.25 20.28 9.62
CA VAL A 31 -0.69 20.70 10.90
C VAL A 31 -1.79 21.47 11.63
N LEU A 32 -2.51 20.78 12.50
CA LEU A 32 -3.55 21.37 13.34
C LEU A 32 -3.12 21.24 14.79
N LYS A 33 -3.13 22.37 15.50
CA LYS A 33 -3.16 22.37 16.96
C LYS A 33 -4.61 22.24 17.39
N THR A 34 -4.88 21.35 18.34
CA THR A 34 -6.22 21.13 18.87
C THR A 34 -6.37 21.80 20.24
N GLU A 35 -7.54 22.37 20.49
CA GLU A 35 -7.95 22.79 21.84
C GLU A 35 -8.71 21.66 22.56
N PHE A 36 -9.04 20.57 21.84
CA PHE A 36 -9.83 19.44 22.32
C PHE A 36 -8.97 18.18 22.44
N VAL A 37 -8.00 18.21 23.36
CA VAL A 37 -7.07 17.10 23.63
C VAL A 37 -7.83 15.78 23.89
N ASP A 38 -8.84 15.79 24.76
CA ASP A 38 -9.61 14.59 25.12
C ASP A 38 -10.27 13.93 23.89
N ALA A 39 -10.77 14.75 22.96
CA ALA A 39 -11.42 14.25 21.76
C ALA A 39 -10.42 13.57 20.81
N GLU A 40 -9.21 14.14 20.65
CA GLU A 40 -8.13 13.56 19.86
C GLU A 40 -7.62 12.24 20.48
N VAL A 41 -7.51 12.16 21.81
CA VAL A 41 -7.13 10.93 22.50
C VAL A 41 -8.18 9.82 22.28
N ILE A 42 -9.47 10.16 22.35
CA ILE A 42 -10.57 9.21 22.07
C ILE A 42 -10.53 8.77 20.60
N HIS A 43 -10.31 9.71 19.67
CA HIS A 43 -10.16 9.41 18.24
C HIS A 43 -8.99 8.45 17.99
N PHE A 44 -7.82 8.73 18.57
CA PHE A 44 -6.66 7.84 18.47
C PHE A 44 -6.94 6.43 18.99
N LYS A 45 -7.56 6.30 20.17
CA LYS A 45 -7.92 4.98 20.72
C LYS A 45 -8.89 4.21 19.82
N THR A 46 -9.83 4.92 19.19
CA THR A 46 -10.76 4.31 18.22
C THR A 46 -10.02 3.81 16.99
N VAL A 47 -9.07 4.60 16.48
CA VAL A 47 -8.21 4.22 15.35
C VAL A 47 -7.36 3.00 15.68
N LEU A 48 -6.78 2.94 16.88
CA LEU A 48 -6.00 1.78 17.34
C LEU A 48 -6.84 0.50 17.39
N SER A 49 -8.04 0.57 17.97
CA SER A 49 -8.96 -0.57 18.02
C SER A 49 -9.31 -1.07 16.62
N ALA A 50 -9.64 -0.15 15.70
CA ALA A 50 -9.96 -0.49 14.32
C ALA A 50 -8.75 -1.07 13.55
N ALA A 51 -7.53 -0.58 13.83
CA ALA A 51 -6.32 -1.12 13.24
C ALA A 51 -6.06 -2.55 13.70
N LYS A 52 -6.20 -2.81 15.00
CA LYS A 52 -6.05 -4.15 15.60
C LYS A 52 -6.99 -5.17 14.96
N GLU A 53 -8.28 -4.86 14.88
CA GLU A 53 -9.27 -5.75 14.24
C GLU A 53 -8.94 -6.04 12.77
N LYS A 54 -8.46 -5.03 12.02
CA LYS A 54 -8.04 -5.22 10.63
C LYS A 54 -6.82 -6.11 10.50
N LEU A 55 -5.80 -5.90 11.34
CA LEU A 55 -4.58 -6.70 11.34
C LEU A 55 -4.86 -8.16 11.68
N GLU A 56 -5.67 -8.44 12.71
CA GLU A 56 -6.08 -9.80 13.07
C GLU A 56 -6.84 -10.49 11.94
N LYS A 57 -7.72 -9.74 11.25
CA LYS A 57 -8.43 -10.26 10.08
C LYS A 57 -7.48 -10.56 8.92
N TRP A 58 -6.54 -9.67 8.62
CA TRP A 58 -5.54 -9.90 7.57
C TRP A 58 -4.61 -11.06 7.90
N TYR A 59 -4.20 -11.20 9.16
CA TYR A 59 -3.45 -12.35 9.64
C TYR A 59 -4.20 -13.65 9.36
N ALA A 60 -5.46 -13.76 9.79
CA ALA A 60 -6.27 -14.96 9.56
C ALA A 60 -6.46 -15.28 8.06
N MET A 61 -6.67 -14.26 7.22
CA MET A 61 -6.78 -14.43 5.77
C MET A 61 -5.44 -14.85 5.14
N ALA A 62 -4.32 -14.27 5.59
CA ALA A 62 -2.99 -14.59 5.12
C ALA A 62 -2.62 -16.05 5.42
N VAL A 63 -2.86 -16.51 6.66
CA VAL A 63 -2.65 -17.91 7.06
C VAL A 63 -3.47 -18.84 6.16
N LYS A 64 -4.74 -18.51 5.93
CA LYS A 64 -5.65 -19.36 5.15
C LYS A 64 -5.27 -19.46 3.67
N GLU A 65 -4.84 -18.36 3.06
CA GLU A 65 -4.65 -18.30 1.61
C GLU A 65 -3.20 -18.49 1.16
N PHE A 66 -2.24 -18.15 2.00
CA PHE A 66 -0.81 -18.13 1.65
C PHE A 66 0.05 -18.95 2.63
N GLY A 67 -0.49 -19.34 3.79
CA GLY A 67 0.21 -20.05 4.85
C GLY A 67 0.84 -19.14 5.91
N GLU A 68 1.37 -19.75 6.96
CA GLU A 68 1.90 -19.03 8.15
C GLU A 68 2.99 -18.01 7.81
N LYS A 69 3.91 -18.37 6.91
CA LYS A 69 5.02 -17.50 6.50
C LYS A 69 4.56 -16.15 5.92
N ALA A 70 3.40 -16.12 5.25
CA ALA A 70 2.84 -14.88 4.72
C ALA A 70 2.17 -14.03 5.82
N ALA A 71 1.79 -14.65 6.95
CA ALA A 71 1.16 -13.98 8.06
C ALA A 71 2.17 -13.32 9.02
N ASP A 72 3.45 -13.72 8.98
CA ASP A 72 4.53 -13.18 9.81
C ASP A 72 4.62 -11.65 9.78
N ILE A 73 4.36 -11.01 8.62
CA ILE A 73 4.35 -9.54 8.54
C ILE A 73 3.24 -8.92 9.41
N PHE A 74 2.06 -9.52 9.44
CA PHE A 74 0.95 -9.03 10.28
C PHE A 74 1.21 -9.33 11.76
N ASP A 75 1.88 -10.44 12.06
CA ASP A 75 2.33 -10.73 13.43
C ASP A 75 3.36 -9.71 13.92
N MET A 76 4.32 -9.33 13.07
CA MET A 76 5.25 -8.24 13.38
C MET A 76 4.53 -6.90 13.59
N GLN A 77 3.55 -6.56 12.74
CA GLN A 77 2.75 -5.34 12.89
C GLN A 77 1.93 -5.35 14.18
N LEU A 78 1.31 -6.49 14.52
CA LEU A 78 0.62 -6.69 15.78
C LEU A 78 1.59 -6.56 16.95
N SER A 79 2.77 -7.17 16.90
CA SER A 79 3.81 -7.04 17.94
C SER A 79 4.24 -5.57 18.13
N ILE A 80 4.40 -4.80 17.06
CA ILE A 80 4.72 -3.37 17.13
C ILE A 80 3.57 -2.59 17.77
N LEU A 81 2.33 -2.93 17.43
CA LEU A 81 1.14 -2.31 18.01
C LEU A 81 0.95 -2.67 19.50
N TYR A 82 1.23 -3.94 19.84
CA TYR A 82 1.15 -4.53 21.19
C TYR A 82 2.26 -4.12 22.13
N ASP A 83 3.32 -3.47 21.63
CA ASP A 83 4.26 -2.68 22.43
C ASP A 83 3.57 -1.39 22.95
N GLU A 84 2.31 -1.55 23.39
CA GLU A 84 1.29 -0.58 23.75
C GLU A 84 1.85 0.46 24.73
N CYS A 85 2.67 0.01 25.69
CA CYS A 85 3.18 0.83 26.79
C CYS A 85 4.25 1.86 26.40
N SER A 86 4.85 1.78 25.21
CA SER A 86 5.87 2.76 24.80
C SER A 86 5.39 3.63 23.66
N LEU A 87 4.84 3.03 22.61
CA LEU A 87 4.63 3.76 21.37
C LEU A 87 3.28 4.47 21.34
N THR A 88 2.23 3.82 21.84
CA THR A 88 0.89 4.43 21.89
C THR A 88 0.79 5.46 23.01
N ASP A 89 1.43 5.22 24.15
CA ASP A 89 1.51 6.18 25.24
C ASP A 89 2.26 7.46 24.82
N SER A 90 3.37 7.34 24.07
CA SER A 90 4.04 8.52 23.51
C SER A 90 3.19 9.30 22.51
N VAL A 91 2.32 8.63 21.73
CA VAL A 91 1.37 9.34 20.85
C VAL A 91 0.37 10.12 21.69
N VAL A 92 -0.17 9.54 22.76
CA VAL A 92 -1.08 10.23 23.68
C VAL A 92 -0.39 11.40 24.38
N GLU A 93 0.86 11.23 24.81
CA GLU A 93 1.67 12.29 25.42
C GLU A 93 1.89 13.46 24.46
N LEU A 94 2.18 13.21 23.18
CA LEU A 94 2.30 14.26 22.15
C LEU A 94 0.98 15.01 21.92
N ILE A 95 -0.16 14.32 22.00
CA ILE A 95 -1.48 14.96 21.89
C ILE A 95 -1.74 15.85 23.11
N ASP A 96 -1.38 15.39 24.31
CA ASP A 96 -1.61 16.11 25.57
C ASP A 96 -0.67 17.31 25.77
N THR A 97 0.62 17.13 25.53
CA THR A 97 1.66 18.13 25.82
C THR A 97 1.86 19.13 24.69
N GLU A 98 1.85 18.67 23.44
CA GLU A 98 2.12 19.50 22.25
C GLU A 98 0.85 19.94 21.52
N HIS A 99 -0.33 19.52 22.03
CA HIS A 99 -1.64 19.81 21.46
C HIS A 99 -1.75 19.42 19.97
N MET A 100 -1.07 18.33 19.58
CA MET A 100 -1.09 17.82 18.20
C MET A 100 -2.41 17.10 17.92
N SER A 101 -2.89 17.15 16.67
CA SER A 101 -3.94 16.22 16.23
C SER A 101 -3.45 14.77 16.26
N ALA A 102 -4.36 13.81 16.38
CA ALA A 102 -4.03 12.39 16.41
C ALA A 102 -3.22 11.96 15.18
N GLU A 103 -3.58 12.43 13.98
CA GLU A 103 -2.87 12.12 12.74
C GLU A 103 -1.43 12.62 12.79
N LYS A 104 -1.21 13.82 13.34
CA LYS A 104 0.13 14.41 13.40
C LYS A 104 1.02 13.70 14.43
N ALA A 105 0.45 13.37 15.59
CA ALA A 105 1.15 12.61 16.62
C ALA A 105 1.53 11.20 16.12
N ILE A 106 0.62 10.51 15.41
CA ILE A 106 0.90 9.22 14.75
C ILE A 106 2.03 9.39 13.72
N GLU A 107 1.91 10.35 12.80
CA GLU A 107 2.90 10.58 11.74
C GLU A 107 4.29 10.81 12.32
N TYR A 108 4.38 11.63 13.38
CA TYR A 108 5.64 11.96 14.03
C TYR A 108 6.23 10.76 14.77
N GLN A 109 5.48 10.16 15.69
CA GLN A 109 6.01 9.11 16.57
C GLN A 109 6.41 7.86 15.78
N PHE A 110 5.53 7.38 14.89
CA PHE A 110 5.86 6.25 14.04
C PHE A 110 6.95 6.60 13.02
N GLY A 111 7.01 7.86 12.54
CA GLY A 111 8.09 8.33 11.69
C GLY A 111 9.46 8.22 12.35
N CYS A 112 9.58 8.69 13.59
CA CYS A 112 10.79 8.56 14.40
C CYS A 112 11.16 7.10 14.64
N PHE A 113 10.17 6.25 14.96
CA PHE A 113 10.39 4.82 15.19
C PHE A 113 10.90 4.09 13.93
N VAL A 114 10.30 4.36 12.76
CA VAL A 114 10.75 3.79 11.48
C VAL A 114 12.20 4.21 11.18
N GLN A 115 12.56 5.47 11.41
CA GLN A 115 13.93 5.94 11.21
C GLN A 115 14.93 5.27 12.15
N LEU A 116 14.55 5.07 13.42
CA LEU A 116 15.36 4.37 14.41
C LEU A 116 15.65 2.94 13.94
N LEU A 117 14.62 2.19 13.53
CA LEU A 117 14.75 0.82 13.04
C LEU A 117 15.64 0.75 11.77
N ARG A 118 15.50 1.72 10.87
CA ARG A 118 16.36 1.82 9.67
C ARG A 118 17.83 2.07 10.01
N THR A 119 18.11 2.73 11.13
CA THR A 119 19.48 3.06 11.56
C THR A 119 20.23 1.83 12.10
N VAL A 120 19.52 0.83 12.65
CA VAL A 120 20.12 -0.44 13.09
C VAL A 120 20.73 -1.22 11.91
N GLY A 121 20.09 -1.17 10.73
CA GLY A 121 20.68 -1.55 9.45
C GLY A 121 20.83 -3.06 9.16
N ASP A 122 20.55 -3.94 10.11
CA ASP A 122 20.55 -5.38 9.89
C ASP A 122 19.30 -5.83 9.09
N LYS A 123 19.23 -7.12 8.73
CA LYS A 123 18.13 -7.65 7.92
C LYS A 123 16.80 -7.59 8.68
N GLY A 124 16.79 -8.03 9.93
CA GLY A 124 15.59 -8.03 10.78
C GLY A 124 15.09 -6.62 11.09
N GLY A 125 15.98 -5.66 11.36
CA GLY A 125 15.64 -4.26 11.59
C GLY A 125 15.00 -3.60 10.38
N ARG A 126 15.45 -3.93 9.16
CA ARG A 126 14.83 -3.43 7.91
C ARG A 126 13.42 -3.96 7.72
N GLU A 127 13.21 -5.27 7.90
CA GLU A 127 11.87 -5.88 7.81
C GLU A 127 10.91 -5.27 8.85
N ARG A 128 11.39 -5.06 10.08
CA ARG A 128 10.60 -4.41 11.14
C ARG A 128 10.30 -2.95 10.83
N ALA A 129 11.25 -2.22 10.23
CA ALA A 129 11.03 -0.83 9.81
C ALA A 129 9.96 -0.72 8.73
N ASP A 130 9.98 -1.64 7.78
CA ASP A 130 9.00 -1.69 6.70
C ASP A 130 7.60 -2.08 7.22
N ALA A 131 7.53 -3.05 8.13
CA ALA A 131 6.29 -3.40 8.82
C ALA A 131 5.73 -2.22 9.63
N ALA A 132 6.59 -1.45 10.32
CA ALA A 132 6.20 -0.25 11.05
C ALA A 132 5.74 0.89 10.11
N GLU A 133 6.35 1.03 8.95
CA GLU A 133 5.91 2.00 7.94
C GLU A 133 4.53 1.63 7.38
N GLU A 134 4.28 0.35 7.05
CA GLU A 134 2.96 -0.12 6.63
C GLU A 134 1.90 0.09 7.73
N LEU A 135 2.25 -0.16 8.99
CA LEU A 135 1.37 0.10 10.15
C LEU A 135 1.05 1.59 10.31
N LYS A 136 2.05 2.46 10.16
CA LYS A 136 1.85 3.92 10.18
C LYS A 136 0.86 4.36 9.11
N GLN A 137 1.03 3.89 7.88
CA GLN A 137 0.11 4.22 6.77
C GLN A 137 -1.31 3.73 7.04
N LEU A 138 -1.47 2.53 7.64
CA LEU A 138 -2.76 2.02 8.07
C LEU A 138 -3.43 2.95 9.09
N LEU A 139 -2.70 3.32 10.15
CA LEU A 139 -3.21 4.20 11.21
C LEU A 139 -3.61 5.56 10.67
N LEU A 140 -2.78 6.17 9.82
CA LEU A 140 -3.10 7.44 9.17
C LEU A 140 -4.31 7.34 8.25
N SER A 141 -4.44 6.25 7.48
CA SER A 141 -5.61 6.04 6.61
C SER A 141 -6.90 5.90 7.41
N LEU A 142 -6.85 5.25 8.57
CA LEU A 142 -8.00 5.09 9.48
C LEU A 142 -8.37 6.41 10.14
N ALA A 143 -7.38 7.13 10.68
CA ALA A 143 -7.58 8.42 11.33
C ALA A 143 -8.19 9.46 10.38
N LEU A 144 -7.70 9.51 9.14
CA LEU A 144 -8.19 10.42 8.11
C LEU A 144 -9.46 9.93 7.39
N GLY A 145 -9.97 8.74 7.71
CA GLY A 145 -11.11 8.14 7.01
C GLY A 145 -10.85 7.87 5.52
N ILE A 146 -9.59 7.71 5.13
CA ILE A 146 -9.20 7.47 3.74
C ILE A 146 -9.43 6.00 3.42
N HIS A 147 -10.21 5.76 2.38
CA HIS A 147 -10.46 4.41 1.87
C HIS A 147 -9.91 4.29 0.45
N ARG A 148 -9.07 3.28 0.24
CA ARG A 148 -8.69 2.89 -1.12
C ARG A 148 -9.90 2.33 -1.85
N GLN A 149 -10.03 2.71 -3.11
CA GLN A 149 -11.07 2.16 -3.97
C GLN A 149 -10.83 0.66 -4.17
N ARG A 150 -11.86 -0.15 -3.89
CA ARG A 150 -11.83 -1.57 -4.24
C ARG A 150 -11.96 -1.70 -5.75
N ILE A 151 -11.04 -2.42 -6.37
CA ILE A 151 -11.11 -2.76 -7.78
C ILE A 151 -11.66 -4.17 -7.88
N CYS A 152 -12.67 -4.34 -8.73
CA CYS A 152 -13.18 -5.65 -9.12
C CYS A 152 -13.10 -5.73 -10.63
N PRO A 153 -11.93 -6.08 -11.19
CA PRO A 153 -11.79 -6.21 -12.62
C PRO A 153 -12.73 -7.32 -13.12
N ARG A 154 -13.24 -7.16 -14.34
CA ARG A 154 -14.16 -8.13 -14.97
C ARG A 154 -13.49 -8.94 -16.09
N GLU A 155 -12.25 -8.62 -16.38
CA GLU A 155 -11.40 -9.22 -17.42
C GLU A 155 -9.95 -9.14 -16.96
N ASP A 156 -9.06 -9.92 -17.59
CA ASP A 156 -7.64 -9.98 -17.27
C ASP A 156 -7.00 -8.59 -17.31
N THR A 157 -6.60 -8.12 -16.13
CA THR A 157 -6.18 -6.74 -15.90
C THR A 157 -4.76 -6.69 -15.36
N ILE A 158 -3.92 -5.85 -15.97
CA ILE A 158 -2.64 -5.44 -15.39
C ILE A 158 -2.90 -4.20 -14.54
N LEU A 159 -2.80 -4.39 -13.23
CA LEU A 159 -3.05 -3.37 -12.24
C LEU A 159 -1.78 -2.58 -11.97
N ILE A 160 -1.80 -1.27 -12.16
CA ILE A 160 -0.69 -0.40 -11.81
C ILE A 160 -1.09 0.42 -10.58
N LEU A 161 -0.25 0.40 -9.55
CA LEU A 161 -0.46 1.04 -8.24
C LEU A 161 0.67 1.99 -7.89
N GLN A 162 0.36 3.05 -7.14
CA GLN A 162 1.40 3.93 -6.63
C GLN A 162 2.24 3.24 -5.54
N SER A 163 1.59 2.51 -4.64
CA SER A 163 2.23 1.69 -3.60
C SER A 163 1.41 0.41 -3.36
N LEU A 164 2.07 -0.68 -2.95
CA LEU A 164 1.44 -1.97 -2.65
C LEU A 164 1.94 -2.45 -1.29
N SER A 165 1.01 -2.73 -0.38
CA SER A 165 1.26 -3.30 0.94
C SER A 165 0.85 -4.76 1.02
N ALA A 166 1.28 -5.48 2.05
CA ALA A 166 0.84 -6.86 2.28
C ALA A 166 -0.68 -6.94 2.51
N ALA A 167 -1.25 -5.96 3.19
CA ALA A 167 -2.69 -5.85 3.40
C ALA A 167 -3.48 -5.77 2.07
N ASP A 168 -2.94 -5.07 1.07
CA ASP A 168 -3.55 -5.02 -0.27
C ASP A 168 -3.53 -6.40 -0.92
N MET A 169 -2.37 -7.08 -0.95
CA MET A 169 -2.25 -8.39 -1.59
C MET A 169 -3.17 -9.45 -0.99
N VAL A 170 -3.37 -9.42 0.34
CA VAL A 170 -4.25 -10.36 1.03
C VAL A 170 -5.72 -10.04 0.80
N SER A 171 -6.10 -8.77 0.83
CA SER A 171 -7.51 -8.36 0.72
C SER A 171 -8.03 -8.24 -0.72
N MET A 172 -7.12 -8.17 -1.69
CA MET A 172 -7.45 -8.01 -3.10
C MET A 172 -7.98 -9.31 -3.72
N ASP A 173 -9.06 -9.18 -4.49
CA ASP A 173 -9.57 -10.26 -5.31
C ASP A 173 -8.74 -10.37 -6.60
N CYS A 174 -7.81 -11.33 -6.63
CA CYS A 174 -6.91 -11.51 -7.74
C CYS A 174 -7.45 -12.40 -8.88
N ARG A 175 -8.74 -12.76 -8.87
CA ARG A 175 -9.32 -13.64 -9.91
C ARG A 175 -9.12 -13.14 -11.34
N TYR A 176 -9.12 -11.82 -11.53
CA TYR A 176 -8.96 -11.16 -12.84
C TYR A 176 -7.70 -10.29 -12.90
N ILE A 177 -6.77 -10.46 -11.96
CA ILE A 177 -5.54 -9.68 -11.92
C ILE A 177 -4.44 -10.51 -12.56
N ALA A 178 -4.14 -10.18 -13.81
CA ALA A 178 -3.13 -10.85 -14.60
C ALA A 178 -1.71 -10.44 -14.21
N GLY A 179 -1.51 -9.25 -13.65
CA GLY A 179 -0.21 -8.77 -13.22
C GLY A 179 -0.31 -7.47 -12.43
N ILE A 180 0.72 -7.18 -11.63
CA ILE A 180 0.77 -5.97 -10.81
C ILE A 180 2.07 -5.20 -11.08
N GLY A 181 1.93 -3.91 -11.34
CA GLY A 181 3.03 -2.95 -11.42
C GLY A 181 2.94 -1.93 -10.30
N VAL A 182 4.05 -1.59 -9.66
CA VAL A 182 4.10 -0.61 -8.57
C VAL A 182 5.12 0.47 -8.90
N LEU A 183 4.78 1.75 -8.71
CA LEU A 183 5.73 2.84 -8.98
C LEU A 183 6.70 3.08 -7.83
N ALA A 184 6.25 2.91 -6.58
CA ALA A 184 7.12 2.99 -5.41
C ALA A 184 7.88 1.67 -5.19
N GLY A 185 8.85 1.72 -4.28
CA GLY A 185 9.42 0.53 -3.67
C GLY A 185 8.37 -0.22 -2.84
N VAL A 186 8.63 -1.51 -2.61
CA VAL A 186 7.70 -2.42 -1.91
C VAL A 186 8.47 -3.31 -0.93
N THR A 187 7.75 -3.91 0.02
CA THR A 187 8.29 -4.90 0.97
C THR A 187 8.56 -6.23 0.26
N GLU A 188 9.78 -6.38 -0.26
CA GLU A 188 10.11 -7.38 -1.28
C GLU A 188 9.85 -8.82 -0.84
N GLU A 189 10.31 -9.25 0.34
CA GLU A 189 10.22 -10.67 0.72
C GLU A 189 8.77 -11.15 0.93
N PRO A 190 7.92 -10.47 1.75
CA PRO A 190 6.54 -10.90 1.95
C PRO A 190 5.72 -10.80 0.66
N LEU A 191 5.87 -9.72 -0.10
CA LEU A 191 5.11 -9.53 -1.34
C LEU A 191 5.54 -10.47 -2.45
N ALA A 192 6.85 -10.75 -2.60
CA ALA A 192 7.33 -11.75 -3.54
C ALA A 192 6.78 -13.14 -3.20
N PHE A 193 6.74 -13.50 -1.92
CA PHE A 193 6.17 -14.76 -1.48
C PHE A 193 4.68 -14.86 -1.83
N MET A 194 3.88 -13.85 -1.47
CA MET A 194 2.45 -13.81 -1.76
C MET A 194 2.16 -13.82 -3.28
N ALA A 195 2.89 -13.02 -4.05
CA ALA A 195 2.75 -12.96 -5.50
C ALA A 195 3.08 -14.30 -6.17
N LYS A 196 4.12 -15.01 -5.70
CA LYS A 196 4.48 -16.35 -6.18
C LYS A 196 3.41 -17.38 -5.89
N GLN A 197 2.81 -17.37 -4.70
CA GLN A 197 1.72 -18.28 -4.35
C GLN A 197 0.50 -18.09 -5.26
N ARG A 198 0.18 -16.85 -5.62
CA ARG A 198 -0.91 -16.53 -6.55
C ARG A 198 -0.49 -16.60 -8.04
N LYS A 199 0.77 -16.90 -8.35
CA LYS A 199 1.34 -16.91 -9.71
C LYS A 199 1.11 -15.59 -10.46
N ILE A 200 1.16 -14.48 -9.74
CA ILE A 200 0.99 -13.13 -10.30
C ILE A 200 2.38 -12.53 -10.54
N PRO A 201 2.69 -12.10 -11.77
CA PRO A 201 3.87 -11.30 -12.05
C PRO A 201 3.79 -9.95 -11.34
N LEU A 202 4.87 -9.56 -10.66
CA LEU A 202 4.94 -8.32 -9.87
C LEU A 202 6.24 -7.59 -10.19
N VAL A 203 6.12 -6.35 -10.66
CA VAL A 203 7.23 -5.43 -10.92
C VAL A 203 7.05 -4.18 -10.06
N SER A 204 8.06 -3.79 -9.30
CA SER A 204 8.07 -2.57 -8.49
C SER A 204 8.96 -1.50 -9.09
N GLU A 205 8.99 -0.31 -8.49
CA GLU A 205 9.84 0.81 -8.92
C GLU A 205 9.70 1.19 -10.40
N LEU A 206 8.50 1.05 -10.96
CA LEU A 206 8.22 1.39 -12.35
C LEU A 206 8.46 2.88 -12.60
N ARG A 207 9.47 3.19 -13.43
CA ARG A 207 9.89 4.56 -13.73
C ARG A 207 9.09 5.16 -14.88
N ASP A 208 8.99 6.48 -14.89
CA ASP A 208 8.44 7.29 -15.99
C ASP A 208 7.01 6.94 -16.46
N CYS A 209 6.26 6.19 -15.66
CA CYS A 209 4.89 5.76 -15.96
C CYS A 209 3.86 6.90 -15.82
N ARG A 210 4.14 7.89 -14.95
CA ARG A 210 3.17 8.94 -14.61
C ARG A 210 2.80 9.78 -15.85
N GLY A 211 1.50 9.90 -16.11
CA GLY A 211 0.95 10.66 -17.25
C GLY A 211 0.96 9.94 -18.60
N ARG A 212 1.49 8.71 -18.68
CA ARG A 212 1.52 7.89 -19.91
C ARG A 212 0.68 6.61 -19.80
N LEU A 213 0.15 6.32 -18.62
CA LEU A 213 -0.79 5.22 -18.37
C LEU A 213 -2.22 5.71 -18.63
N TYR A 214 -2.97 4.97 -19.43
CA TYR A 214 -4.38 5.22 -19.69
C TYR A 214 -5.16 3.92 -19.52
N HIS A 215 -6.28 4.01 -18.78
CA HIS A 215 -7.13 2.85 -18.50
C HIS A 215 -7.64 2.18 -19.79
N GLY A 216 -7.78 0.85 -19.76
CA GLY A 216 -8.38 0.05 -20.84
C GLY A 216 -7.47 -0.21 -22.04
N ARG A 217 -6.22 0.29 -22.03
CA ARG A 217 -5.22 -0.05 -23.05
C ARG A 217 -4.71 -1.47 -22.85
N ASN A 218 -4.33 -2.15 -23.93
CA ASN A 218 -3.66 -3.44 -23.81
C ASN A 218 -2.22 -3.20 -23.35
N ALA A 219 -1.82 -3.92 -22.31
CA ALA A 219 -0.47 -3.92 -21.79
C ALA A 219 0.03 -5.36 -21.63
N VAL A 220 1.34 -5.52 -21.69
CA VAL A 220 2.03 -6.77 -21.36
C VAL A 220 2.98 -6.45 -20.21
N LEU A 221 2.84 -7.20 -19.12
CA LEU A 221 3.79 -7.16 -18.00
C LEU A 221 4.71 -8.35 -18.17
N ASP A 222 5.98 -8.09 -18.49
CA ASP A 222 7.05 -9.07 -18.56
C ASP A 222 7.92 -8.90 -17.31
N ALA A 223 7.54 -9.59 -16.24
CA ALA A 223 8.27 -9.52 -14.99
C ALA A 223 9.55 -10.37 -15.01
N ASP A 224 9.79 -11.18 -16.03
CA ASP A 224 11.09 -11.84 -16.20
C ASP A 224 12.15 -10.84 -16.67
N ALA A 225 11.75 -9.89 -17.53
CA ALA A 225 12.59 -8.78 -17.98
C ALA A 225 12.47 -7.51 -17.13
N GLY A 226 11.50 -7.43 -16.21
CA GLY A 226 11.22 -6.21 -15.43
C GLY A 226 10.58 -5.09 -16.26
N LEU A 227 9.81 -5.45 -17.28
CA LEU A 227 9.27 -4.52 -18.29
C LEU A 227 7.74 -4.47 -18.26
N LEU A 228 7.20 -3.25 -18.38
CA LEU A 228 5.80 -3.01 -18.72
C LEU A 228 5.71 -2.40 -20.12
N LEU A 229 5.05 -3.12 -21.02
CA LEU A 229 4.86 -2.73 -22.41
C LEU A 229 3.41 -2.30 -22.63
N VAL A 230 3.18 -1.01 -22.94
CA VAL A 230 1.84 -0.49 -23.20
C VAL A 230 1.67 -0.24 -24.70
N ARG A 231 0.66 -0.88 -25.31
CA ARG A 231 0.33 -0.63 -26.72
C ARG A 231 -0.41 0.69 -26.87
N GLU A 232 0.13 1.56 -27.71
CA GLU A 232 -0.57 2.76 -28.21
C GLU A 232 -1.67 2.31 -29.19
N THR A 233 -2.94 2.37 -28.79
CA THR A 233 -4.06 2.28 -29.73
C THR A 233 -4.23 3.63 -30.43
N LYS A 234 -4.21 3.63 -31.78
CA LYS A 234 -4.34 4.81 -32.67
C LYS A 234 -5.64 5.65 -32.52
N GLY A 235 -6.43 5.49 -31.45
CA GLY A 235 -7.74 6.15 -31.27
C GLY A 235 -7.98 6.76 -29.89
N GLY A 236 -6.96 6.90 -29.03
CA GLY A 236 -7.11 7.33 -27.63
C GLY A 236 -7.64 8.75 -27.38
N LYS A 237 -8.01 9.51 -28.42
CA LYS A 237 -8.62 10.85 -28.25
C LYS A 237 -10.13 10.81 -27.94
N GLU A 238 -10.85 9.72 -28.21
CA GLU A 238 -12.31 9.70 -28.02
C GLU A 238 -12.79 9.33 -26.60
N CYS A 239 -12.01 8.61 -25.79
CA CYS A 239 -12.43 8.28 -24.42
C CYS A 239 -12.25 9.44 -23.42
N ALA A 240 -11.33 10.37 -23.67
CA ALA A 240 -11.13 11.53 -22.80
C ALA A 240 -12.31 12.53 -22.86
N GLU A 241 -13.04 12.58 -23.97
CA GLU A 241 -14.19 13.47 -24.14
C GLU A 241 -15.47 12.96 -23.45
N LYS A 242 -15.59 11.65 -23.18
CA LYS A 242 -16.79 11.12 -22.51
C LYS A 242 -16.81 11.33 -20.99
N ILE A 243 -15.66 11.55 -20.35
CA ILE A 243 -15.60 11.85 -18.90
C ILE A 243 -15.87 13.35 -18.64
N LYS A 244 -15.62 14.25 -19.60
CA LYS A 244 -15.92 15.68 -19.48
C LYS A 244 -17.39 16.06 -19.71
N LYS A 245 -18.25 15.13 -20.11
CA LYS A 245 -19.69 15.39 -20.39
C LYS A 245 -20.66 14.87 -19.31
N GLN A 246 -20.17 14.43 -18.16
CA GLN A 246 -21.00 14.03 -17.02
C GLN A 246 -20.69 14.78 -15.72
N VAL A 247 -20.10 15.97 -15.82
CA VAL A 247 -20.07 16.97 -14.73
C VAL A 247 -20.82 18.20 -15.21
#